data_AF-A0A962UT02-F1
#
_entry.id   AF-A0A962UT02-F1
#
_cell.length_a   1.000
_cell.length_b   1.000
_cell.length_c   1.000
_cell.angle_alpha   90.00
_cell.angle_beta   90.00
_cell.angle_gamma   90.00
#
_symmetry.space_group_name_H-M   'P 1'
#
loop_
_entity.id
_entity.type
_entity.pdbx_description
1 polymer ?
#
loop_
_entity_poly.entity_id
_entity_poly.type
_entity_poly.pdbx_seq_one_letter_code
_entity_poly.pdbx_strand_id
1 'polypeptide(L)'
;METINLRRHYSRNTLFRMVLLALAAAALMIWKFDLINAVYFKDQLTATGLVINGAILVLFLLGLLRAISILLGYMSEEAALTRFVRNIEKRPDLDPLKGVSTGTMIARRYATMRRLHEARSPINQNALAATLVASESTRNGLPRFINNILILTGVFGTIVSLSMALIGASDVLENAVSASGMGMVIHGMSTALSTTITAIV
;
A
#
# COMPACT_ATOMS: atom_id res chain seq x y z
N MET A 1 -9.47 -34.03 16.11
CA MET A 1 -9.89 -32.75 15.51
C MET A 1 -8.67 -31.84 15.52
N GLU A 2 -7.96 -31.75 14.40
CA GLU A 2 -6.81 -30.85 14.29
C GLU A 2 -7.31 -29.41 14.49
N THR A 3 -6.79 -28.78 15.53
CA THR A 3 -7.11 -27.41 15.92
C THR A 3 -6.75 -26.49 14.75
N ILE A 4 -7.74 -25.86 14.14
CA ILE A 4 -7.54 -24.76 13.20
C ILE A 4 -6.70 -23.72 13.95
N ASN A 5 -5.42 -23.62 13.61
CA ASN A 5 -4.46 -22.78 14.30
C ASN A 5 -4.72 -21.32 13.89
N LEU A 6 -5.81 -20.74 14.41
CA LEU A 6 -6.20 -19.37 14.15
C LEU A 6 -5.14 -18.46 14.77
N ARG A 7 -4.27 -17.87 13.95
CA ARG A 7 -3.30 -16.87 14.39
C ARG A 7 -4.04 -15.60 14.80
N ARG A 8 -4.45 -15.58 16.07
CA ARG A 8 -5.31 -14.58 16.73
C ARG A 8 -4.85 -13.11 16.63
N HIS A 9 -3.62 -12.87 16.17
CA HIS A 9 -2.98 -11.55 16.15
C HIS A 9 -2.16 -11.26 14.89
N TYR A 10 -2.40 -11.96 13.77
CA TYR A 10 -1.59 -11.76 12.57
C TYR A 10 -1.71 -10.33 12.04
N SER A 11 -2.93 -9.84 11.82
CA SER A 11 -3.17 -8.48 11.33
C SER A 11 -2.62 -7.43 12.29
N ARG A 12 -2.85 -7.58 13.59
CA ARG A 12 -2.35 -6.65 14.63
C ARG A 12 -0.82 -6.59 14.65
N ASN A 13 -0.14 -7.74 14.56
CA ASN A 13 1.31 -7.80 14.59
C ASN A 13 1.94 -7.17 13.34
N THR A 14 1.33 -7.39 12.17
CA THR A 14 1.74 -6.73 10.92
C THR A 14 1.56 -5.21 11.02
N LEU A 15 0.42 -4.74 11.54
CA LEU A 15 0.15 -3.32 11.73
C LEU A 15 1.16 -2.66 12.68
N PHE A 16 1.46 -3.33 13.80
CA PHE A 16 2.48 -2.86 14.74
C PHE A 16 3.87 -2.77 14.11
N ARG A 17 4.26 -3.77 13.30
CA ARG A 17 5.53 -3.73 12.54
C ARG A 17 5.57 -2.59 11.53
N MET A 18 4.47 -2.33 10.82
CA MET A 18 4.40 -1.20 9.88
C MET A 18 4.52 0.14 10.61
N VAL A 19 3.84 0.32 11.74
CA VAL A 19 3.95 1.54 12.55
C VAL A 19 5.37 1.72 13.10
N LEU A 20 5.98 0.66 13.62
CA LEU A 20 7.35 0.69 14.12
C LEU A 20 8.35 1.08 13.01
N LEU A 21 8.20 0.49 11.83
CA LEU A 21 9.02 0.85 10.65
C LEU A 21 8.78 2.30 10.22
N ALA A 22 7.53 2.76 10.19
CA ALA A 22 7.21 4.15 9.85
C ALA A 22 7.83 5.14 10.84
N LEU A 23 7.78 4.84 12.14
CA LEU A 23 8.42 5.65 13.18
C LEU A 23 9.94 5.65 13.05
N ALA A 24 10.55 4.50 12.77
CA ALA A 24 11.99 4.40 12.54
C ALA A 24 12.42 5.21 11.30
N ALA A 25 11.65 5.11 10.20
CA ALA A 25 11.89 5.90 8.99
C ALA A 25 11.75 7.40 9.26
N ALA A 26 10.71 7.83 9.99
CA ALA A 26 10.51 9.23 10.37
C ALA A 26 11.67 9.75 11.25
N ALA A 27 12.13 8.96 12.21
CA ALA A 27 13.27 9.31 13.05
C ALA A 27 14.56 9.47 12.24
N LEU A 28 14.81 8.58 11.26
CA LEU A 28 15.93 8.71 10.33
C LEU A 28 15.81 9.96 9.45
N MET A 29 14.60 10.28 8.99
CA MET A 29 14.32 11.46 8.17
C MET A 29 14.62 12.75 8.93
N ILE A 30 14.22 12.82 10.20
CA ILE A 30 14.52 13.94 11.09
C ILE A 30 16.03 14.02 11.36
N TRP A 31 16.70 12.89 11.60
CA TRP A 31 18.13 12.86 11.86
C TRP A 31 18.99 13.27 10.66
N LYS A 32 18.51 13.00 9.43
CA LYS A 32 19.19 13.35 8.17
C LYS A 32 18.52 14.49 7.41
N PHE A 33 17.78 15.34 8.12
CA PHE A 33 17.02 16.42 7.51
C PHE A 33 17.90 17.37 6.67
N ASP A 34 19.10 17.71 7.16
CA ASP A 34 20.02 18.59 6.42
C ASP A 34 20.51 17.98 5.10
N LEU A 35 20.74 16.66 5.08
CA LEU A 35 21.15 15.90 3.90
C LEU A 35 20.01 15.80 2.87
N ILE A 36 18.79 15.55 3.35
CA ILE A 36 17.59 15.49 2.51
C ILE A 36 17.30 16.87 1.92
N ASN A 37 17.41 17.93 2.72
CA ASN A 37 17.16 19.29 2.26
C ASN A 37 18.19 19.76 1.22
N ALA A 38 19.45 19.38 1.39
CA ALA A 38 20.50 19.63 0.40
C ALA A 38 20.20 18.92 -0.94
N VAL A 39 20.02 17.60 -0.90
CA VAL A 39 19.89 16.76 -2.10
C VAL A 39 18.54 16.94 -2.82
N TYR A 40 17.47 17.17 -2.08
CA TYR A 40 16.11 17.11 -2.60
C TYR A 40 15.47 18.49 -2.83
N PHE A 41 15.86 19.51 -2.07
CA PHE A 41 15.26 20.85 -2.15
C PHE A 41 16.22 21.95 -2.64
N LYS A 42 17.52 21.87 -2.34
CA LYS A 42 18.49 22.90 -2.74
C LYS A 42 19.10 22.66 -4.12
N ASP A 43 19.37 21.41 -4.50
CA ASP A 43 20.05 21.07 -5.76
C ASP A 43 19.09 20.70 -6.92
N GLN A 44 17.76 20.85 -6.76
CA GLN A 44 16.79 20.67 -7.85
C GLN A 44 16.38 22.02 -8.44
N LEU A 45 17.14 22.52 -9.44
CA LEU A 45 16.78 23.76 -10.17
C LEU A 45 15.49 23.62 -11.01
N THR A 46 15.09 22.40 -11.40
CA THR A 46 13.93 22.19 -12.26
C THR A 46 12.66 21.93 -11.43
N ALA A 47 11.72 22.88 -11.50
CA ALA A 47 10.40 22.78 -10.86
C ALA A 47 9.66 21.46 -11.18
N THR A 48 9.92 20.87 -12.34
CA THR A 48 9.35 19.59 -12.78
C THR A 48 9.76 18.39 -11.90
N GLY A 49 10.99 18.36 -11.39
CA GLY A 49 11.46 17.29 -10.49
C GLY A 49 10.72 17.30 -9.15
N LEU A 50 10.52 18.49 -8.59
CA LEU A 50 9.73 18.70 -7.38
C LEU A 50 8.27 18.26 -7.56
N VAL A 51 7.66 18.58 -8.69
CA VAL A 51 6.27 18.19 -8.99
C VAL A 51 6.13 16.67 -9.09
N ILE A 52 7.04 16.01 -9.82
CA ILE A 52 6.98 14.54 -10.00
C ILE A 52 7.22 13.82 -8.68
N ASN A 53 8.28 14.20 -7.93
CA ASN A 53 8.57 13.58 -6.64
C ASN A 53 7.47 13.83 -5.60
N GLY A 54 6.90 15.03 -5.58
CA GLY A 54 5.74 15.36 -4.74
C GLY A 54 4.52 14.50 -5.08
N ALA A 55 4.24 14.27 -6.37
CA ALA A 55 3.16 13.40 -6.80
C ALA A 55 3.39 11.93 -6.39
N ILE A 56 4.61 11.42 -6.54
CA ILE A 56 5.01 10.07 -6.09
C ILE A 56 4.77 9.94 -4.58
N LEU A 57 5.20 10.92 -3.78
CA LEU A 57 5.03 10.91 -2.32
C LEU A 57 3.55 10.92 -1.90
N VAL A 58 2.71 11.72 -2.56
CA VAL A 58 1.26 11.74 -2.30
C VAL A 58 0.61 10.39 -2.64
N LEU A 59 0.94 9.81 -3.79
CA LEU A 59 0.44 8.49 -4.19
C LEU A 59 0.89 7.40 -3.22
N PHE A 60 2.13 7.43 -2.77
CA PHE A 60 2.67 6.51 -1.77
C PHE A 60 1.91 6.60 -0.45
N LEU A 61 1.69 7.82 0.07
CA LEU A 61 0.92 8.04 1.30
C LEU A 61 -0.52 7.52 1.16
N LEU A 62 -1.17 7.74 0.03
CA LEU A 62 -2.51 7.20 -0.25
C LEU A 62 -2.52 5.66 -0.25
N GLY A 63 -1.51 5.04 -0.86
CA GLY A 63 -1.33 3.58 -0.84
C GLY A 63 -1.16 3.02 0.56
N LEU A 64 -0.30 3.67 1.36
CA LEU A 64 -0.04 3.30 2.75
C LEU A 64 -1.30 3.44 3.62
N LEU A 65 -2.00 4.57 3.54
CA LEU A 65 -3.24 4.80 4.28
C LEU A 65 -4.31 3.76 3.92
N ARG A 66 -4.42 3.40 2.64
CA ARG A 66 -5.35 2.37 2.19
C ARG A 66 -4.97 1.00 2.75
N ALA A 67 -3.69 0.62 2.71
CA ALA A 67 -3.22 -0.65 3.26
C ALA A 67 -3.49 -0.77 4.77
N ILE A 68 -3.20 0.30 5.53
CA ILE A 68 -3.52 0.39 6.96
C ILE A 68 -5.02 0.23 7.20
N SER A 69 -5.86 0.92 6.41
CA SER A 69 -7.32 0.82 6.53
C SER A 69 -7.84 -0.60 6.30
N ILE A 70 -7.27 -1.33 5.34
CA ILE A 70 -7.61 -2.73 5.06
C ILE A 70 -7.20 -3.62 6.24
N LEU A 71 -5.98 -3.46 6.76
CA LEU A 71 -5.50 -4.22 7.91
C LEU A 71 -6.33 -3.98 9.17
N LEU A 72 -6.75 -2.74 9.44
CA LEU A 72 -7.67 -2.42 10.53
C LEU A 72 -9.02 -3.11 10.35
N GLY A 73 -9.54 -3.15 9.12
CA GLY A 73 -10.72 -3.93 8.77
C GLY A 73 -10.55 -5.41 9.10
N TYR A 74 -9.44 -6.01 8.66
CA TYR A 74 -9.15 -7.43 8.94
C TYR A 74 -8.96 -7.73 10.42
N MET A 75 -8.43 -6.81 11.23
CA MET A 75 -8.38 -6.98 12.68
C MET A 75 -9.78 -7.15 13.29
N SER A 76 -10.77 -6.42 12.80
CA SER A 76 -12.16 -6.55 13.27
C SER A 76 -12.78 -7.88 12.85
N GLU A 77 -12.49 -8.36 11.64
CA GLU A 77 -12.93 -9.67 11.12
C GLU A 77 -12.28 -10.83 11.88
N GLU A 78 -10.98 -10.75 12.20
CA GLU A 78 -10.28 -11.74 13.02
C GLU A 78 -10.90 -11.85 14.43
N ALA A 79 -11.23 -10.71 15.04
CA ALA A 79 -11.88 -10.67 16.35
C ALA A 79 -13.29 -11.28 16.30
N ALA A 80 -14.05 -11.01 15.24
CA ALA A 80 -15.38 -11.57 15.00
C ALA A 80 -15.32 -13.10 14.83
N LEU A 81 -14.40 -13.60 13.99
CA LEU A 81 -14.19 -15.03 13.76
C LEU A 81 -13.79 -15.75 15.06
N THR A 82 -12.86 -15.17 15.82
CA THR A 82 -12.44 -15.74 17.11
C THR A 82 -13.59 -15.82 18.10
N ARG A 83 -14.46 -14.80 18.15
CA ARG A 83 -15.66 -14.81 19.01
C ARG A 83 -16.65 -15.88 18.56
N PHE A 84 -16.91 -15.99 17.27
CA PHE A 84 -17.80 -16.98 16.69
C PHE A 84 -17.35 -18.41 17.00
N VAL A 85 -16.08 -18.74 16.75
CA VAL A 85 -15.50 -20.07 17.07
C VAL A 85 -15.63 -20.36 18.56
N ARG A 86 -15.28 -19.39 19.42
CA ARG A 86 -15.42 -19.54 20.88
C ARG A 86 -16.88 -19.78 21.32
N ASN A 87 -17.86 -19.14 20.66
CA ASN A 87 -19.27 -19.35 20.96
C ASN A 87 -19.68 -20.79 20.64
N ILE A 88 -19.29 -21.31 19.46
CA ILE A 88 -19.58 -22.69 19.06
C ILE A 88 -18.91 -23.71 19.98
N GLU A 89 -17.64 -23.53 20.31
CA GLU A 89 -16.89 -24.52 21.10
C GLU A 89 -17.27 -24.52 22.58
N LYS A 90 -17.45 -23.34 23.18
CA LYS A 90 -17.60 -23.22 24.65
C LYS A 90 -19.05 -23.06 25.11
N ARG A 91 -19.96 -22.72 24.21
CA ARG A 91 -21.36 -22.41 24.52
C ARG A 91 -22.30 -22.87 23.41
N PRO A 92 -22.37 -24.19 23.14
CA PRO A 92 -23.17 -24.75 22.05
C PRO A 92 -24.67 -24.42 22.18
N ASP A 93 -25.15 -24.15 23.40
CA ASP A 93 -26.57 -23.87 23.69
C ASP A 93 -26.98 -22.41 23.38
N LEU A 94 -26.01 -21.53 23.05
CA LEU A 94 -26.25 -20.12 22.73
C LEU A 94 -26.11 -19.86 21.24
N ASP A 95 -26.80 -18.83 20.74
CA ASP A 95 -26.65 -18.36 19.36
C ASP A 95 -25.16 -18.10 19.02
N PRO A 96 -24.58 -18.81 18.03
CA PRO A 96 -23.20 -18.63 17.59
C PRO A 96 -22.86 -17.18 17.21
N LEU A 97 -23.84 -16.39 16.79
CA LEU A 97 -23.65 -14.98 16.41
C LEU A 97 -23.66 -14.00 17.59
N LYS A 98 -23.86 -14.46 18.83
CA LYS A 98 -23.92 -13.57 20.00
C LYS A 98 -22.63 -12.76 20.17
N GLY A 99 -22.74 -11.43 20.05
CA GLY A 99 -21.60 -10.52 20.16
C GLY A 99 -20.68 -10.46 18.92
N VAL A 100 -21.13 -11.02 17.81
CA VAL A 100 -20.50 -10.94 16.49
C VAL A 100 -21.29 -9.93 15.65
N SER A 101 -20.61 -8.94 15.05
CA SER A 101 -21.29 -7.94 14.22
C SER A 101 -21.85 -8.61 12.95
N THR A 102 -23.10 -8.27 12.60
CA THR A 102 -23.80 -8.79 11.40
C THR A 102 -23.11 -8.41 10.09
N GLY A 103 -22.34 -7.31 10.12
CA GLY A 103 -21.56 -6.82 8.99
C GLY A 103 -20.24 -7.56 8.75
N THR A 104 -19.94 -8.63 9.49
CA THR A 104 -18.68 -9.40 9.36
C THR A 104 -18.81 -10.53 8.34
N MET A 105 -17.68 -10.94 7.76
CA MET A 105 -17.64 -12.06 6.81
C MET A 105 -18.18 -13.35 7.42
N ILE A 106 -17.80 -13.63 8.68
CA ILE A 106 -18.22 -14.86 9.35
C ILE A 106 -19.72 -14.84 9.65
N ALA A 107 -20.27 -13.70 10.06
CA ALA A 107 -21.71 -13.56 10.29
C ALA A 107 -22.51 -13.76 9.00
N ARG A 108 -22.08 -13.12 7.90
CA ARG A 108 -22.69 -13.32 6.57
C ARG A 108 -22.59 -14.77 6.12
N ARG A 109 -21.41 -15.41 6.26
CA ARG A 109 -21.20 -16.81 5.89
C ARG A 109 -22.13 -17.75 6.67
N TYR A 110 -22.21 -17.57 7.99
CA TYR A 110 -23.09 -18.38 8.84
C TYR A 110 -24.57 -18.18 8.48
N ALA A 111 -25.01 -16.94 8.28
CA ALA A 111 -26.38 -16.64 7.86
C ALA A 111 -26.72 -17.28 6.51
N THR A 112 -25.81 -17.24 5.52
CA THR A 112 -26.00 -17.90 4.23
C THR A 112 -26.09 -19.42 4.37
N MET A 113 -25.20 -20.04 5.15
CA MET A 113 -25.26 -21.49 5.39
C MET A 113 -26.55 -21.91 6.09
N ARG A 114 -27.00 -21.12 7.08
CA ARG A 114 -28.26 -21.36 7.79
C ARG A 114 -29.46 -21.29 6.83
N ARG A 115 -29.53 -20.27 5.98
CA ARG A 115 -30.61 -20.13 4.98
C ARG A 115 -30.62 -21.29 3.97
N LEU A 116 -29.45 -21.72 3.50
CA LEU A 116 -29.35 -22.88 2.60
C LEU A 116 -29.82 -24.16 3.27
N HIS A 117 -29.44 -24.36 4.53
CA HIS A 117 -29.89 -25.51 5.32
C HIS A 117 -31.41 -25.50 5.55
N GLU A 118 -31.99 -24.36 5.92
CA GLU A 118 -33.44 -24.16 6.09
C GLU A 118 -34.20 -24.45 4.78
N ALA A 119 -33.63 -24.06 3.63
CA ALA A 119 -34.17 -24.35 2.30
C ALA A 119 -33.89 -25.78 1.80
N ARG A 120 -33.25 -26.64 2.61
CA ARG A 120 -32.82 -28.01 2.24
C ARG A 120 -31.95 -28.06 0.97
N SER A 121 -31.19 -27.00 0.72
CA SER A 121 -30.27 -26.88 -0.41
C SER A 121 -28.87 -27.39 -0.01
N PRO A 122 -28.16 -28.12 -0.89
CA PRO A 122 -26.80 -28.56 -0.61
C PRO A 122 -25.84 -27.36 -0.43
N ILE A 123 -25.06 -27.36 0.65
CA ILE A 123 -24.10 -26.30 0.94
C ILE A 123 -22.80 -26.56 0.16
N ASN A 124 -22.60 -25.79 -0.91
CA ASN A 124 -21.34 -25.83 -1.67
C ASN A 124 -20.28 -24.90 -1.04
N GLN A 125 -19.36 -25.48 -0.27
CA GLN A 125 -18.28 -24.74 0.39
C GLN A 125 -17.29 -24.10 -0.60
N ASN A 126 -17.08 -24.73 -1.76
CA ASN A 126 -16.21 -24.18 -2.80
C ASN A 126 -16.81 -22.89 -3.38
N ALA A 127 -18.12 -22.87 -3.63
CA ALA A 127 -18.83 -21.69 -4.12
C ALA A 127 -18.81 -20.55 -3.08
N LEU A 128 -19.02 -20.87 -1.79
CA LEU A 128 -18.94 -19.89 -0.71
C LEU A 128 -17.52 -19.29 -0.57
N ALA A 129 -16.49 -20.13 -0.65
CA ALA A 129 -15.11 -19.70 -0.59
C ALA A 129 -14.73 -18.86 -1.82
N ALA A 130 -15.10 -19.29 -3.03
CA ALA A 130 -14.84 -18.56 -4.27
C ALA A 130 -15.52 -17.18 -4.27
N THR A 131 -16.77 -17.11 -3.81
CA THR A 131 -17.50 -15.83 -3.70
C THR A 131 -16.83 -14.89 -2.70
N LEU A 132 -16.36 -15.42 -1.56
CA LEU A 132 -15.64 -14.63 -0.56
C LEU A 132 -14.31 -14.08 -1.14
N VAL A 133 -13.51 -14.94 -1.77
CA VAL A 133 -12.25 -14.54 -2.41
C VAL A 133 -12.49 -13.50 -3.50
N ALA A 134 -13.52 -13.68 -4.34
CA ALA A 134 -13.89 -12.71 -5.36
C ALA A 134 -14.23 -11.34 -4.74
N SER A 135 -15.04 -11.32 -3.68
CA SER A 135 -15.41 -10.07 -2.99
C SER A 135 -14.23 -9.36 -2.33
N GLU A 136 -13.25 -10.12 -1.82
CA GLU A 136 -12.07 -9.58 -1.14
C GLU A 136 -10.93 -9.20 -2.09
N SER A 137 -10.84 -9.83 -3.26
CA SER A 137 -9.86 -9.51 -4.30
C SER A 137 -9.96 -8.04 -4.71
N THR A 138 -11.17 -7.50 -4.83
CA THR A 138 -11.42 -6.09 -5.18
C THR A 138 -10.87 -5.13 -4.11
N ARG A 139 -10.90 -5.50 -2.83
CA ARG A 139 -10.35 -4.65 -1.74
C ARG A 139 -8.83 -4.54 -1.82
N ASN A 140 -8.13 -5.61 -2.19
CA ASN A 140 -6.67 -5.66 -2.30
C ASN A 140 -6.14 -5.14 -3.65
N GLY A 141 -7.02 -4.82 -4.61
CA GLY A 141 -6.62 -4.28 -5.91
C GLY A 141 -6.00 -2.89 -5.85
N LEU A 142 -6.50 -2.01 -4.97
CA LEU A 142 -6.07 -0.61 -4.91
C LEU A 142 -4.60 -0.44 -4.48
N PRO A 143 -4.12 -1.08 -3.39
CA PRO A 143 -2.70 -1.00 -3.02
C PRO A 143 -1.77 -1.57 -4.10
N ARG A 144 -2.17 -2.67 -4.76
CA ARG A 144 -1.41 -3.25 -5.88
C ARG A 144 -1.34 -2.33 -7.08
N PHE A 145 -2.45 -1.68 -7.41
CA PHE A 145 -2.51 -0.68 -8.47
C PHE A 145 -1.58 0.50 -8.18
N ILE A 146 -1.65 1.07 -6.96
CA ILE A 146 -0.76 2.19 -6.57
C ILE A 146 0.71 1.77 -6.68
N ASN A 147 1.09 0.60 -6.18
CA ASN A 147 2.47 0.11 -6.30
C ASN A 147 2.95 0.03 -7.75
N ASN A 148 2.12 -0.50 -8.64
CA ASN A 148 2.45 -0.57 -10.07
C ASN A 148 2.56 0.83 -10.70
N ILE A 149 1.67 1.76 -10.34
CA ILE A 149 1.70 3.15 -10.84
C ILE A 149 2.90 3.93 -10.30
N LEU A 150 3.32 3.70 -9.05
CA LEU A 150 4.50 4.35 -8.47
C LEU A 150 5.75 4.03 -9.30
N ILE A 151 5.98 2.76 -9.60
CA ILE A 151 7.10 2.31 -10.44
C ILE A 151 7.05 2.97 -11.82
N LEU A 152 5.88 2.95 -12.49
CA LEU A 152 5.72 3.58 -13.80
C LEU A 152 5.95 5.09 -13.76
N THR A 153 5.55 5.76 -12.68
CA THR A 153 5.75 7.20 -12.49
C THR A 153 7.23 7.52 -12.23
N GLY A 154 7.96 6.65 -11.53
CA GLY A 154 9.42 6.74 -11.38
C GLY A 154 10.15 6.65 -12.72
N VAL A 155 9.77 5.66 -13.54
CA VAL A 155 10.30 5.48 -14.91
C VAL A 155 9.89 6.65 -15.82
N PHE A 156 8.71 7.21 -15.65
CA PHE A 156 8.33 8.42 -16.37
C PHE A 156 9.20 9.62 -15.96
N GLY A 157 9.47 9.77 -14.66
CA GLY A 157 10.34 10.82 -14.13
C GLY A 157 11.76 10.77 -14.69
N THR A 158 12.33 9.58 -14.88
CA THR A 158 13.65 9.43 -15.54
C THR A 158 13.64 9.87 -16.98
N ILE A 159 12.62 9.46 -17.74
CA ILE A 159 12.49 9.83 -19.15
C ILE A 159 12.46 11.35 -19.29
N VAL A 160 11.59 12.03 -18.53
CA VAL A 160 11.46 13.50 -18.58
C VAL A 160 12.77 14.18 -18.20
N SER A 161 13.45 13.70 -17.16
CA SER A 161 14.68 14.32 -16.66
C SER A 161 15.87 14.11 -17.60
N LEU A 162 15.99 12.93 -18.23
CA LEU A 162 16.99 12.68 -19.27
C LEU A 162 16.72 13.48 -20.55
N SER A 163 15.45 13.66 -20.93
CA SER A 163 15.10 14.55 -22.05
C SER A 163 15.53 15.99 -21.79
N MET A 164 15.36 16.51 -20.57
CA MET A 164 15.89 17.83 -20.20
C MET A 164 17.42 17.88 -20.24
N ALA A 165 18.09 16.82 -19.79
CA ALA A 165 19.55 16.73 -19.86
C ALA A 165 20.04 16.78 -21.31
N LEU A 166 19.39 16.07 -22.24
CA LEU A 166 19.74 16.10 -23.66
C LEU A 166 19.51 17.48 -24.29
N ILE A 167 18.45 18.18 -23.92
CA ILE A 167 18.21 19.57 -24.35
C ILE A 167 19.34 20.48 -23.82
N GLY A 168 19.74 20.33 -22.56
CA GLY A 168 20.87 21.06 -21.98
C GLY A 168 22.20 20.78 -22.67
N ALA A 169 22.46 19.52 -23.07
CA ALA A 169 23.66 19.15 -23.81
C ALA A 169 23.68 19.76 -25.23
N SER A 170 22.51 19.82 -25.89
CA SER A 170 22.37 20.46 -27.20
C SER A 170 22.70 21.96 -27.14
N ASP A 171 22.28 22.65 -26.08
CA ASP A 171 22.57 24.08 -25.87
C ASP A 171 24.06 24.36 -25.61
N VAL A 172 24.78 23.46 -24.93
CA VAL A 172 26.26 23.54 -24.77
C VAL A 172 26.99 23.34 -26.11
N LEU A 173 26.48 22.43 -26.95
CA LEU A 173 27.06 22.15 -28.27
C LEU A 173 26.86 23.32 -29.25
N GLU A 174 25.72 24.01 -29.15
CA GLU A 174 25.39 25.16 -30.00
C GLU A 174 26.09 26.46 -29.52
N ASN A 175 26.30 26.62 -28.21
CA ASN A 175 26.95 27.77 -27.60
C ASN A 175 28.15 27.35 -26.73
N ALA A 176 29.36 27.29 -27.31
CA ALA A 176 30.59 26.77 -26.68
C ALA A 176 31.11 27.52 -25.41
N VAL A 177 30.34 28.45 -24.84
CA VAL A 177 30.71 29.27 -23.67
C VAL A 177 29.66 29.17 -22.52
N SER A 178 28.57 28.42 -22.68
CA SER A 178 27.49 28.37 -21.68
C SER A 178 27.74 27.34 -20.58
N ALA A 179 28.41 27.74 -19.48
CA ALA A 179 28.49 26.96 -18.24
C ALA A 179 27.11 26.54 -17.69
N SER A 180 26.05 27.25 -18.09
CA SER A 180 24.64 26.96 -17.76
C SER A 180 24.13 25.64 -18.36
N GLY A 181 24.51 25.31 -19.60
CA GLY A 181 23.99 24.11 -20.27
C GLY A 181 24.54 22.81 -19.65
N MET A 182 25.80 22.82 -19.20
CA MET A 182 26.39 21.70 -18.46
C MET A 182 25.72 21.51 -17.09
N GLY A 183 25.31 22.60 -16.45
CA GLY A 183 24.48 22.57 -15.24
C GLY A 183 23.15 21.83 -15.46
N MET A 184 22.44 22.12 -16.55
CA MET A 184 21.17 21.43 -16.87
C MET A 184 21.34 19.92 -17.13
N VAL A 185 22.45 19.50 -17.76
CA VAL A 185 22.74 18.07 -17.97
C VAL A 185 22.89 17.33 -16.65
N ILE A 186 23.73 17.85 -15.75
CA ILE A 186 24.00 17.23 -14.44
C ILE A 186 22.72 17.16 -13.60
N HIS A 187 21.91 18.21 -13.63
CA HIS A 187 20.67 18.26 -12.87
C HIS A 187 19.58 17.34 -13.44
N GLY A 188 19.49 17.22 -14.77
CA GLY A 188 18.57 16.26 -15.41
C GLY A 188 18.93 14.82 -15.07
N MET A 189 20.22 14.46 -15.05
CA MET A 189 20.65 13.12 -14.60
C MET A 189 20.37 12.88 -13.10
N SER A 190 20.64 13.86 -12.24
CA SER A 190 20.38 13.77 -10.79
C SER A 190 18.89 13.60 -10.48
N THR A 191 18.04 14.38 -11.17
CA THR A 191 16.57 14.31 -11.02
C THR A 191 16.05 12.94 -11.47
N ALA A 192 16.56 12.39 -12.58
CA ALA A 192 16.21 11.06 -13.07
C ALA A 192 16.48 9.96 -12.02
N LEU A 193 17.67 9.99 -11.42
CA LEU A 193 18.03 9.02 -10.38
C LEU A 193 17.13 9.18 -9.14
N SER A 194 16.90 10.41 -8.71
CA SER A 194 16.05 10.70 -7.54
C SER A 194 14.60 10.23 -7.72
N THR A 195 13.99 10.44 -8.90
CA THR A 195 12.60 10.02 -9.17
C THR A 195 12.45 8.50 -9.15
N THR A 196 13.45 7.76 -9.62
CA THR A 196 13.44 6.29 -9.60
C THR A 196 13.59 5.75 -8.18
N ILE A 197 14.53 6.29 -7.41
CA ILE A 197 14.75 5.88 -6.02
C ILE A 197 13.46 6.09 -5.21
N THR A 198 12.81 7.23 -5.39
CA THR A 198 11.59 7.59 -4.66
C THR A 198 10.38 6.75 -5.05
N ALA A 199 10.34 6.23 -6.28
CA ALA A 199 9.28 5.36 -6.75
C ALA A 199 9.43 3.89 -6.33
N ILE A 200 10.66 3.45 -6.07
CA ILE A 200 10.97 2.05 -5.72
C ILE A 200 10.94 1.81 -4.21
N VAL A 201 11.41 2.78 -3.42
CA VAL A 201 11.55 2.69 -1.95
C VAL A 201 10.20 2.93 -1.27
#